data_AF-A0A1T5NDI6-F1
#
_entry.id   AF-A0A1T5NDI6-F1
#
_cell.length_a   1.000
_cell.length_b   1.000
_cell.length_c   1.000
_cell.angle_alpha   90.00
_cell.angle_beta   90.00
_cell.angle_gamma   90.00
#
_symmetry.space_group_name_H-M   'P 1'
#
loop_
_entity.id
_entity.type
_entity.pdbx_description
1 polymer ?
#
loop_
_entity_poly.entity_id
_entity_poly.type
_entity_poly.pdbx_seq_one_letter_code
_entity_poly.pdbx_strand_id
1 'polypeptide(L)'
;MIRVNWPSSFGMKWVLVREVLYGCINFQLFYLLAFVWLPRPLKERKYLEAAAGTLLLIGIFSVIKYAAGYFFFPDQVLLGMIPLIGFPKVYMPFTTYLPATLKTGAGVALLAYGYYLFLQWRNTDPADRLLAVTAAQAHARYERMHTGSRQLLHHLQLLTPVLEDERTREHEGTQAILLLSDLLRYMLYDKALENERVAVKKELVHFEKYVHLRALLIATPHLHLRVTGEEHPGLIAPLQLQQLTEESLQQFKDTTADINITVEMNTHELALLLTQRDIALAHKIKLYA
;
A
#
# COMPACT_ATOMS: atom_id res chain seq x y z
N MET A 1 49.95 11.01 -10.94
CA MET A 1 49.22 12.05 -11.71
C MET A 1 50.13 12.54 -12.82
N ILE A 2 49.89 12.10 -14.06
CA ILE A 2 50.61 12.56 -15.25
C ILE A 2 49.96 13.88 -15.66
N ARG A 3 50.70 14.99 -15.63
CA ARG A 3 50.24 16.26 -16.21
C ARG A 3 50.19 16.10 -17.73
N VAL A 4 49.02 15.71 -18.24
CA VAL A 4 48.74 15.69 -19.68
C VAL A 4 48.89 17.12 -20.18
N ASN A 5 49.78 17.33 -21.16
CA ASN A 5 49.99 18.63 -21.77
C ASN A 5 48.80 18.93 -22.71
N TRP A 6 47.72 19.47 -22.13
CA TRP A 6 46.43 19.77 -22.76
C TRP A 6 46.46 20.58 -24.07
N PRO A 7 47.42 21.49 -24.34
CA PRO A 7 47.39 22.25 -25.60
C PRO A 7 48.00 21.50 -26.79
N SER A 8 48.46 20.25 -26.64
CA SER A 8 48.93 19.46 -27.79
C SER A 8 47.75 18.86 -28.56
N SER A 9 47.71 19.07 -29.88
CA SER A 9 46.69 18.50 -30.78
C SER A 9 46.60 16.96 -30.68
N PHE A 10 47.68 16.31 -30.26
CA PHE A 10 47.75 14.88 -29.97
C PHE A 10 46.97 14.51 -28.70
N GLY A 11 47.14 15.24 -27.60
CA GLY A 11 46.42 14.99 -26.35
C GLY A 11 44.92 15.15 -26.50
N MET A 12 44.48 16.18 -27.24
CA MET A 12 43.06 16.41 -27.50
C MET A 12 42.42 15.32 -28.37
N LYS A 13 43.11 14.85 -29.42
CA LYS A 13 42.67 13.69 -30.22
C LYS A 13 42.56 12.43 -29.37
N TRP A 14 43.55 12.18 -28.51
CA TRP A 14 43.57 11.02 -27.63
C TRP A 14 42.39 11.01 -26.64
N VAL A 15 42.09 12.15 -26.00
CA VAL A 15 40.93 12.27 -25.10
C VAL A 15 39.61 12.10 -25.85
N LEU A 16 39.45 12.72 -27.03
CA LEU A 16 38.23 12.60 -27.83
C LEU A 16 37.97 11.15 -28.24
N VAL A 17 38.99 10.44 -28.73
CA VAL A 17 38.83 9.04 -29.11
C VAL A 17 38.60 8.18 -27.88
N ARG A 18 39.47 8.26 -26.86
CA ARG A 18 39.44 7.34 -25.73
C ARG A 18 38.26 7.56 -24.78
N GLU A 19 37.92 8.80 -24.46
CA GLU A 19 36.88 9.09 -23.46
C GLU A 19 35.52 9.31 -24.12
N VAL A 20 35.45 10.07 -25.22
CA VAL A 20 34.17 10.40 -25.85
C VAL A 20 33.67 9.27 -26.73
N LEU A 21 34.46 8.82 -27.73
CA LEU A 21 33.99 7.78 -28.66
C LEU A 21 33.75 6.45 -27.96
N TYR A 22 34.73 5.96 -27.19
CA TYR A 22 34.58 4.70 -26.45
C TYR A 22 33.60 4.82 -25.28
N GLY A 23 33.47 6.02 -24.69
CA GLY A 23 32.41 6.34 -23.74
C GLY A 23 31.02 6.22 -24.37
N CYS A 24 30.81 6.76 -25.57
CA CYS A 24 29.57 6.61 -26.33
C CYS A 24 29.27 5.14 -26.62
N ILE A 25 30.27 4.34 -27.02
CA ILE A 25 30.08 2.90 -27.26
C ILE A 25 29.66 2.18 -25.96
N ASN A 26 30.29 2.50 -24.83
CA ASN A 26 29.90 1.98 -23.51
C ASN A 26 28.49 2.42 -23.10
N PHE A 27 28.14 3.68 -23.37
CA PHE A 27 26.82 4.21 -23.08
C PHE A 27 25.73 3.50 -23.89
N GLN A 28 26.00 3.18 -25.16
CA GLN A 28 25.09 2.39 -25.98
C GLN A 28 24.93 0.95 -25.45
N LEU A 29 26.02 0.33 -25.00
CA LEU A 29 25.97 -0.98 -24.33
C LEU A 29 25.11 -0.92 -23.06
N PHE A 30 25.30 0.11 -22.23
CA PHE A 30 24.48 0.34 -21.03
C PHE A 30 22.99 0.44 -21.38
N TYR A 31 22.66 1.28 -22.38
CA TYR A 31 21.28 1.53 -22.77
C TYR A 31 20.58 0.26 -23.27
N LEU A 32 21.24 -0.50 -24.15
CA LEU A 32 20.71 -1.77 -24.66
C LEU A 32 20.53 -2.79 -23.53
N LEU A 33 21.48 -2.90 -22.61
CA LEU A 33 21.36 -3.81 -21.47
C LEU A 33 20.19 -3.41 -20.57
N ALA A 34 20.15 -2.15 -20.12
CA ALA A 34 19.18 -1.67 -19.14
C ALA A 34 17.73 -1.68 -19.65
N PHE A 35 17.50 -1.27 -20.90
CA PHE A 35 16.13 -1.03 -21.41
C PHE A 35 15.62 -2.08 -22.39
N VAL A 36 16.50 -2.79 -23.10
CA VAL A 36 16.07 -3.74 -24.15
C VAL A 36 16.24 -5.17 -23.68
N TRP A 37 17.43 -5.52 -23.18
CA TRP A 37 17.77 -6.91 -22.87
C TRP A 37 17.31 -7.35 -21.48
N LEU A 38 17.72 -6.66 -20.41
CA LEU A 38 17.42 -7.05 -19.03
C LEU A 38 15.91 -7.18 -18.69
N PRO A 39 14.97 -6.33 -19.18
CA PRO A 39 13.58 -6.39 -18.70
C PRO A 39 12.81 -7.65 -19.10
N ARG A 40 13.21 -8.37 -20.16
CA ARG A 40 12.52 -9.59 -20.60
C ARG A 40 12.85 -10.82 -19.74
N PRO A 41 14.11 -11.28 -19.67
CA PRO A 41 14.47 -12.51 -18.97
C PRO A 41 14.39 -12.36 -17.44
N LEU A 42 14.59 -11.16 -16.89
CA LEU A 42 14.45 -10.95 -15.44
C LEU A 42 12.99 -11.07 -14.98
N LYS A 43 12.01 -10.66 -15.80
CA LYS A 43 10.58 -10.84 -15.49
C LYS A 43 10.17 -12.31 -15.50
N GLU A 44 10.71 -13.09 -16.41
CA GLU A 44 10.46 -14.53 -16.52
C GLU A 44 11.28 -15.37 -15.54
N ARG A 45 12.07 -14.75 -14.64
CA ARG A 45 13.00 -15.39 -13.69
C ARG A 45 14.04 -16.30 -14.35
N LYS A 46 14.35 -16.06 -15.62
CA LYS A 46 15.34 -16.82 -16.40
C LYS A 46 16.73 -16.18 -16.28
N TYR A 47 17.33 -16.31 -15.10
CA TYR A 47 18.62 -15.67 -14.78
C TYR A 47 19.77 -16.15 -15.69
N LEU A 48 19.74 -17.41 -16.12
CA LEU A 48 20.76 -17.97 -17.02
C LEU A 48 20.71 -17.33 -18.42
N GLU A 49 19.52 -17.15 -18.98
CA GLU A 49 19.34 -16.47 -20.28
C GLU A 49 19.76 -15.00 -20.20
N ALA A 50 19.43 -14.34 -19.08
CA ALA A 50 19.86 -12.97 -18.83
C ALA A 50 21.39 -12.84 -18.78
N ALA A 51 22.06 -13.73 -18.03
CA ALA A 51 23.51 -13.74 -17.88
C ALA A 51 24.20 -14.07 -19.22
N ALA A 52 23.73 -15.10 -19.93
CA ALA A 52 24.27 -15.49 -21.24
C ALA A 52 24.15 -14.36 -22.26
N GLY A 53 22.99 -13.72 -22.36
CA GLY A 53 22.80 -12.59 -23.28
C GLY A 53 23.60 -11.34 -22.91
N THR A 54 23.78 -11.08 -21.61
CA THR A 54 24.64 -9.97 -21.14
C THR A 54 26.09 -10.20 -21.54
N LEU A 55 26.61 -11.43 -21.33
CA LEU A 55 27.97 -11.79 -21.76
C LEU A 55 28.13 -11.72 -23.28
N LEU A 56 27.12 -12.17 -24.03
CA LEU A 56 27.11 -12.11 -25.49
C LEU A 56 27.17 -10.65 -25.97
N LEU A 57 26.36 -9.74 -25.40
CA LEU A 57 26.38 -8.31 -25.73
C LEU A 57 27.73 -7.66 -25.39
N ILE A 58 28.31 -7.96 -24.23
CA ILE A 58 29.67 -7.50 -23.88
C ILE A 58 30.69 -7.99 -24.91
N GLY A 59 30.60 -9.24 -25.34
CA GLY A 59 31.45 -9.82 -26.38
C GLY A 59 31.35 -9.10 -27.71
N ILE A 60 30.12 -8.90 -28.22
CA ILE A 60 29.85 -8.17 -29.47
C ILE A 60 30.44 -6.75 -29.39
N PHE A 61 30.16 -6.03 -28.32
CA PHE A 61 30.66 -4.67 -28.15
C PHE A 61 32.19 -4.61 -27.99
N SER A 62 32.82 -5.65 -27.44
CA SER A 62 34.28 -5.75 -27.37
C SER A 62 34.91 -5.92 -28.75
N VAL A 63 34.30 -6.74 -29.61
CA VAL A 63 34.72 -6.89 -31.02
C VAL A 63 34.54 -5.59 -31.79
N ILE A 64 33.39 -4.92 -31.65
CA ILE A 64 33.13 -3.62 -32.31
C ILE A 64 34.17 -2.58 -31.89
N LYS A 65 34.48 -2.49 -30.58
CA LYS A 65 35.51 -1.59 -30.06
C LYS A 65 36.89 -1.86 -30.63
N TYR A 66 37.26 -3.13 -30.77
CA TYR A 66 38.54 -3.51 -31.34
C TYR A 66 38.59 -3.19 -32.84
N ALA A 67 37.54 -3.52 -33.60
CA ALA A 67 37.43 -3.19 -35.02
C ALA A 67 37.50 -1.68 -35.25
N ALA A 68 36.78 -0.88 -34.47
CA ALA A 68 36.84 0.57 -34.53
C ALA A 68 38.26 1.10 -34.24
N GLY A 69 38.92 0.55 -33.24
CA GLY A 69 40.32 0.89 -32.92
C GLY A 69 41.28 0.53 -34.04
N TYR A 70 41.13 -0.65 -34.64
CA TYR A 70 42.00 -1.16 -35.69
C TYR A 70 41.86 -0.38 -37.01
N PHE A 71 40.62 -0.11 -37.45
CA PHE A 71 40.37 0.55 -38.73
C PHE A 71 40.57 2.07 -38.69
N PHE A 72 40.16 2.74 -37.61
CA PHE A 72 40.14 4.21 -37.59
C PHE A 72 41.31 4.82 -36.81
N PHE A 73 41.73 4.22 -35.69
CA PHE A 73 42.67 4.85 -34.76
C PHE A 73 43.70 3.87 -34.16
N PRO A 74 44.47 3.14 -34.99
CA PRO A 74 45.43 2.14 -34.50
C PRO A 74 46.48 2.77 -33.59
N ASP A 75 46.92 3.98 -33.92
CA ASP A 75 47.95 4.74 -33.20
C ASP A 75 47.47 5.35 -31.86
N GLN A 76 46.17 5.33 -31.52
CA GLN A 76 45.67 5.99 -30.29
C GLN A 76 45.08 5.02 -29.29
N VAL A 77 44.51 3.90 -29.78
CA VAL A 77 43.80 2.93 -28.94
C VAL A 77 44.66 1.68 -28.70
N LEU A 78 45.43 1.24 -29.70
CA LEU A 78 46.17 -0.02 -29.66
C LEU A 78 47.63 0.14 -29.23
N LEU A 79 48.12 1.36 -28.98
CA LEU A 79 49.50 1.55 -28.49
C LEU A 79 49.62 1.03 -27.05
N GLY A 80 50.43 -0.01 -26.88
CA GLY A 80 50.62 -0.64 -25.59
C GLY A 80 51.49 0.17 -24.63
N MET A 81 52.39 0.98 -25.19
CA MET A 81 53.28 1.88 -24.48
C MET A 81 53.42 3.18 -25.30
N ILE A 82 53.62 4.31 -24.62
CA ILE A 82 54.00 5.56 -25.30
C ILE A 82 55.38 5.31 -25.91
N PRO A 83 55.55 5.39 -27.24
CA PRO A 83 56.85 5.15 -27.84
C PRO A 83 57.82 6.24 -27.34
N LEU A 84 58.85 5.83 -26.60
CA LEU A 84 60.02 6.69 -26.39
C LEU A 84 60.72 6.85 -27.75
N ILE A 85 61.24 8.06 -28.00
CA ILE A 85 61.96 8.41 -29.23
C ILE A 85 63.00 7.32 -29.54
N GLY A 86 62.83 6.62 -30.67
CA GLY A 86 63.74 5.57 -31.15
C GLY A 86 63.25 4.12 -31.04
N PHE A 87 62.13 3.85 -30.35
CA PHE A 87 61.58 2.49 -30.23
C PHE A 87 60.43 2.21 -31.22
N PRO A 88 60.30 0.97 -31.73
CA PRO A 88 59.21 0.60 -32.63
C PRO A 88 57.85 0.68 -31.92
N LYS A 89 56.82 1.13 -32.65
CA LYS A 89 55.43 1.13 -32.16
C LYS A 89 54.97 -0.32 -31.93
N VAL A 90 54.73 -0.70 -30.67
CA VAL A 90 54.18 -2.01 -30.32
C VAL A 90 52.67 -1.89 -30.17
N TYR A 91 51.95 -2.49 -31.13
CA TYR A 91 50.49 -2.59 -31.07
C TYR A 91 50.08 -3.77 -30.18
N MET A 92 49.10 -3.54 -29.30
CA MET A 92 48.54 -4.59 -28.45
C MET A 92 47.75 -5.58 -29.29
N PRO A 93 48.03 -6.90 -29.19
CA PRO A 93 47.21 -7.90 -29.84
C PRO A 93 45.82 -7.98 -29.19
N PHE A 94 44.84 -8.48 -29.94
CA PHE A 94 43.46 -8.66 -29.45
C PHE A 94 43.38 -9.41 -28.12
N THR A 95 44.25 -10.40 -27.92
CA THR A 95 44.32 -11.23 -26.69
C THR A 95 44.63 -10.40 -25.44
N THR A 96 45.42 -9.34 -25.56
CA THR A 96 45.74 -8.43 -24.47
C THR A 96 44.67 -7.36 -24.28
N TYR A 97 44.04 -6.90 -25.36
CA TYR A 97 42.99 -5.89 -25.34
C TYR A 97 41.66 -6.42 -24.78
N LEU A 98 41.30 -7.66 -25.13
CA LEU A 98 40.07 -8.32 -24.76
C LEU A 98 39.76 -8.29 -23.24
N PRO A 99 40.65 -8.72 -22.32
CA PRO A 99 40.37 -8.70 -20.88
C PRO A 99 40.16 -7.28 -20.35
N ALA A 100 40.87 -6.28 -20.88
CA ALA A 100 40.67 -4.88 -20.49
C ALA A 100 39.27 -4.38 -20.91
N THR A 101 38.84 -4.70 -22.14
CA THR A 101 37.48 -4.36 -22.57
C THR A 101 36.39 -5.10 -21.82
N LEU A 102 36.59 -6.39 -21.53
CA LEU A 102 35.67 -7.19 -20.73
C LEU A 102 35.49 -6.61 -19.33
N LYS A 103 36.57 -6.19 -18.67
CA LYS A 103 36.50 -5.52 -17.36
C LYS A 103 35.64 -4.25 -17.42
N THR A 104 35.85 -3.40 -18.43
CA THR A 104 35.02 -2.19 -18.60
C THR A 104 33.56 -2.51 -18.92
N GLY A 105 33.31 -3.49 -19.79
CA GLY A 105 31.96 -3.94 -20.16
C GLY A 105 31.22 -4.57 -18.99
N ALA A 106 31.91 -5.36 -18.16
CA ALA A 106 31.36 -5.92 -16.93
C ALA A 106 30.97 -4.83 -15.92
N GLY A 107 31.79 -3.77 -15.77
CA GLY A 107 31.45 -2.61 -14.95
C GLY A 107 30.19 -1.89 -15.45
N VAL A 108 30.07 -1.70 -16.76
CA VAL A 108 28.87 -1.11 -17.39
C VAL A 108 27.64 -1.99 -17.19
N ALA A 109 27.77 -3.31 -17.34
CA ALA A 109 26.68 -4.25 -17.12
C ALA A 109 26.21 -4.25 -15.66
N LEU A 110 27.13 -4.17 -14.70
CA LEU A 110 26.80 -4.04 -13.28
C LEU A 110 26.02 -2.75 -13.01
N LEU A 111 26.44 -1.63 -13.59
CA LEU A 111 25.70 -0.37 -13.50
C LEU A 111 24.30 -0.48 -14.12
N ALA A 112 24.17 -1.12 -15.29
CA ALA A 112 22.88 -1.34 -15.94
C ALA A 112 21.94 -2.19 -15.07
N TYR A 113 22.48 -3.24 -14.44
CA TYR A 113 21.74 -4.08 -13.52
C TYR A 113 21.27 -3.32 -12.27
N GLY A 114 22.17 -2.55 -11.64
CA GLY A 114 21.83 -1.72 -10.48
C GLY A 114 20.76 -0.68 -10.81
N TYR A 115 20.84 -0.04 -11.97
CA TYR A 115 19.83 0.90 -12.44
C TYR A 115 18.47 0.24 -12.69
N TYR A 116 18.46 -0.95 -13.30
CA TYR A 116 17.24 -1.73 -13.49
C TYR A 116 16.56 -2.08 -12.16
N LEU A 117 17.33 -2.57 -11.18
CA LEU A 117 16.81 -2.87 -9.84
C LEU A 117 16.22 -1.63 -9.16
N PHE A 118 16.89 -0.48 -9.30
CA PHE A 118 16.38 0.79 -8.78
C PHE A 118 15.04 1.19 -9.42
N LEU A 119 14.92 1.07 -10.74
CA LEU A 119 13.66 1.33 -11.44
C LEU A 119 12.56 0.37 -11.01
N GLN A 120 12.88 -0.92 -10.85
CA GLN A 120 11.94 -1.92 -10.37
C GLN A 120 11.45 -1.57 -8.98
N TRP A 121 12.35 -1.32 -8.03
CA TRP A 121 12.00 -0.93 -6.67
C TRP A 121 11.08 0.31 -6.63
N ARG A 122 11.45 1.36 -7.38
CA ARG A 122 10.65 2.59 -7.47
C ARG A 122 9.24 2.36 -8.03
N ASN A 123 9.09 1.43 -8.97
CA ASN A 123 7.79 1.15 -9.59
C ASN A 123 6.93 0.18 -8.78
N THR A 124 7.52 -0.64 -7.91
CA THR A 124 6.80 -1.58 -7.04
C THR A 124 6.15 -0.89 -5.84
N ASP A 125 6.81 0.10 -5.24
CA ASP A 125 6.33 0.83 -4.06
C ASP A 125 4.88 1.36 -4.12
N PRO A 126 4.41 2.02 -5.19
CA PRO A 126 3.05 2.55 -5.22
C PRO A 126 1.98 1.45 -5.29
N ALA A 127 2.25 0.35 -6.00
CA ALA A 127 1.31 -0.76 -6.13
C ALA A 127 1.15 -1.50 -4.80
N ASP A 128 2.27 -1.76 -4.11
CA ASP A 128 2.27 -2.43 -2.82
C ASP A 128 1.57 -1.59 -1.74
N ARG A 129 1.74 -0.27 -1.76
CA ARG A 129 1.02 0.64 -0.85
C ARG A 129 -0.49 0.59 -1.08
N LEU A 130 -0.94 0.60 -2.33
CA LEU A 130 -2.36 0.51 -2.65
C LEU A 130 -2.93 -0.84 -2.17
N LEU A 131 -2.21 -1.93 -2.45
CA LEU A 131 -2.59 -3.26 -1.98
C LEU A 131 -2.68 -3.32 -0.46
N ALA A 132 -1.68 -2.78 0.25
CA ALA A 132 -1.68 -2.74 1.71
C ALA A 132 -2.87 -1.95 2.28
N VAL A 133 -3.20 -0.79 1.68
CA VAL A 133 -4.38 0.01 2.07
C VAL A 133 -5.67 -0.75 1.83
N THR A 134 -5.85 -1.34 0.64
CA THR A 134 -7.06 -2.11 0.32
C THR A 134 -7.22 -3.34 1.22
N ALA A 135 -6.12 -4.03 1.54
CA ALA A 135 -6.14 -5.16 2.47
C ALA A 135 -6.54 -4.72 3.88
N ALA A 136 -5.98 -3.61 4.37
CA ALA A 136 -6.32 -3.06 5.68
C ALA A 136 -7.81 -2.69 5.77
N GLN A 137 -8.37 -2.05 4.73
CA GLN A 137 -9.80 -1.74 4.64
C GLN A 137 -10.66 -3.00 4.64
N ALA A 138 -10.29 -4.01 3.86
CA ALA A 138 -10.99 -5.30 3.81
C ALA A 138 -10.99 -6.00 5.18
N HIS A 139 -9.86 -6.00 5.89
CA HIS A 139 -9.77 -6.54 7.25
C HIS A 139 -10.67 -5.79 8.24
N ALA A 140 -10.63 -4.45 8.23
CA ALA A 140 -11.49 -3.64 9.10
C ALA A 140 -12.99 -3.88 8.81
N ARG A 141 -13.37 -4.11 7.55
CA ARG A 141 -14.73 -4.48 7.17
C ARG A 141 -15.12 -5.86 7.71
N TYR A 142 -14.24 -6.84 7.55
CA TYR A 142 -14.45 -8.20 8.05
C TYR A 142 -14.65 -8.22 9.58
N GLU A 143 -13.78 -7.53 10.33
CA GLU A 143 -13.88 -7.48 11.79
C GLU A 143 -15.19 -6.84 12.26
N ARG A 144 -15.63 -5.77 11.61
CA ARG A 144 -16.91 -5.11 11.90
C ARG A 144 -18.09 -6.05 11.64
N MET A 145 -18.12 -6.74 10.51
CA MET A 145 -19.17 -7.70 10.19
C MET A 145 -19.19 -8.88 11.17
N HIS A 146 -18.02 -9.44 11.48
CA HIS A 146 -17.89 -10.55 12.43
C HIS A 146 -18.37 -10.14 13.83
N THR A 147 -17.93 -8.98 14.32
CA THR A 147 -18.33 -8.46 15.63
C THR A 147 -19.83 -8.20 15.69
N GLY A 148 -20.39 -7.55 14.67
CA GLY A 148 -21.82 -7.30 14.61
C GLY A 148 -22.63 -8.60 14.54
N SER A 149 -22.21 -9.58 13.72
CA SER A 149 -22.90 -10.88 13.63
C SER A 149 -22.92 -11.60 14.98
N ARG A 150 -21.83 -11.52 15.75
CA ARG A 150 -21.77 -12.09 17.10
C ARG A 150 -22.74 -11.40 18.06
N GLN A 151 -22.84 -10.07 17.99
CA GLN A 151 -23.79 -9.30 18.80
C GLN A 151 -25.25 -9.67 18.48
N LEU A 152 -25.59 -9.82 17.21
CA LEU A 152 -26.92 -10.27 16.79
C LEU A 152 -27.26 -11.66 17.31
N LEU A 153 -26.31 -12.59 17.27
CA LEU A 153 -26.49 -13.92 17.84
C LEU A 153 -26.72 -13.87 19.35
N HIS A 154 -26.01 -12.98 20.05
CA HIS A 154 -26.23 -12.73 21.47
C HIS A 154 -27.63 -12.16 21.73
N HIS A 155 -28.11 -11.20 20.92
CA HIS A 155 -29.49 -10.69 21.04
C HIS A 155 -30.54 -11.78 20.78
N LEU A 156 -30.30 -12.69 19.82
CA LEU A 156 -31.14 -13.87 19.63
C LEU A 156 -31.20 -14.76 20.88
N GLN A 157 -30.05 -15.00 21.52
CA GLN A 157 -30.00 -15.80 22.73
C GLN A 157 -30.74 -15.14 23.90
N LEU A 158 -30.62 -13.81 24.05
CA LEU A 158 -31.36 -13.04 25.04
C LEU A 158 -32.87 -12.99 24.80
N LEU A 159 -33.29 -13.21 23.56
CA LEU A 159 -34.69 -13.20 23.17
C LEU A 159 -35.41 -14.52 23.54
N THR A 160 -34.67 -15.62 23.67
CA THR A 160 -35.20 -16.94 24.09
C THR A 160 -36.07 -16.88 25.35
N PRO A 161 -35.62 -16.32 26.51
CA PRO A 161 -36.46 -16.27 27.71
C PRO A 161 -37.72 -15.41 27.55
N VAL A 162 -37.68 -14.36 26.73
CA VAL A 162 -38.85 -13.50 26.44
C VAL A 162 -39.87 -14.24 25.57
N LEU A 163 -39.43 -15.18 24.74
CA LEU A 163 -40.34 -16.03 23.95
C LEU A 163 -40.88 -17.22 24.74
N GLU A 164 -40.17 -17.69 25.75
CA GLU A 164 -40.61 -18.80 26.59
C GLU A 164 -41.73 -18.40 27.56
N ASP A 165 -41.78 -17.14 27.98
CA ASP A 165 -42.88 -16.61 28.79
C ASP A 165 -44.10 -16.27 27.92
N GLU A 166 -45.18 -17.03 28.10
CA GLU A 166 -46.45 -16.86 27.37
C GLU A 166 -47.03 -15.45 27.49
N ARG A 167 -46.75 -14.71 28.58
CA ARG A 167 -47.30 -13.37 28.81
C ARG A 167 -46.61 -12.28 28.00
N THR A 168 -45.31 -12.39 27.81
CA THR A 168 -44.49 -11.40 27.10
C THR A 168 -44.29 -11.76 25.64
N ARG A 169 -44.41 -13.05 25.29
CA ARG A 169 -44.26 -13.59 23.94
C ARG A 169 -45.12 -12.89 22.89
N GLU A 170 -46.41 -12.68 23.14
CA GLU A 170 -47.33 -12.17 22.10
C GLU A 170 -47.03 -10.71 21.72
N HIS A 171 -46.67 -9.86 22.68
CA HIS A 171 -46.38 -8.45 22.43
C HIS A 171 -44.89 -8.15 22.35
N GLU A 172 -44.16 -8.30 23.45
CA GLU A 172 -42.74 -7.93 23.55
C GLU A 172 -41.86 -8.86 22.71
N GLY A 173 -42.14 -10.17 22.73
CA GLY A 173 -41.43 -11.17 21.93
C GLY A 173 -41.57 -10.93 20.42
N THR A 174 -42.80 -10.76 19.93
CA THR A 174 -43.06 -10.45 18.52
C THR A 174 -42.37 -9.14 18.09
N GLN A 175 -42.46 -8.10 18.92
CA GLN A 175 -41.82 -6.81 18.65
C GLN A 175 -40.29 -6.92 18.60
N ALA A 176 -39.69 -7.66 19.53
CA ALA A 176 -38.26 -7.89 19.57
C ALA A 176 -37.76 -8.67 18.34
N ILE A 177 -38.52 -9.66 17.86
CA ILE A 177 -38.20 -10.38 16.61
C ILE A 177 -38.21 -9.43 15.40
N LEU A 178 -39.22 -8.56 15.28
CA LEU A 178 -39.32 -7.60 14.19
C LEU A 178 -38.16 -6.60 14.21
N LEU A 179 -37.83 -6.05 15.39
CA LEU A 179 -36.70 -5.14 15.55
C LEU A 179 -35.38 -5.82 15.21
N LEU A 180 -35.16 -7.06 15.68
CA LEU A 180 -33.96 -7.82 15.35
C LEU A 180 -33.86 -8.10 13.83
N SER A 181 -34.97 -8.44 13.18
CA SER A 181 -35.00 -8.62 11.72
C SER A 181 -34.63 -7.34 10.96
N ASP A 182 -35.07 -6.18 11.47
CA ASP A 182 -34.70 -4.87 10.92
C ASP A 182 -33.20 -4.57 11.06
N LEU A 183 -32.62 -4.84 12.24
CA LEU A 183 -31.19 -4.68 12.49
C LEU A 183 -30.35 -5.62 11.59
N LEU A 184 -30.77 -6.88 11.47
CA LEU A 184 -30.15 -7.86 10.57
C LEU A 184 -30.17 -7.37 9.11
N ARG A 185 -31.31 -6.83 8.67
CA ARG A 185 -31.48 -6.33 7.31
C ARG A 185 -30.56 -5.14 7.03
N TYR A 186 -30.40 -4.22 7.99
CA TYR A 186 -29.45 -3.12 7.86
C TYR A 186 -28.02 -3.64 7.71
N MET A 187 -27.62 -4.60 8.54
CA MET A 187 -26.25 -5.14 8.49
C MET A 187 -25.93 -5.97 7.25
N LEU A 188 -26.91 -6.69 6.70
CA LEU A 188 -26.69 -7.61 5.58
C LEU A 188 -26.93 -6.98 4.20
N TYR A 189 -27.91 -6.09 4.08
CA TYR A 189 -28.38 -5.62 2.78
C TYR A 189 -28.08 -4.14 2.51
N ASP A 190 -27.65 -3.38 3.53
CA ASP A 190 -27.36 -1.98 3.31
C ASP A 190 -26.02 -1.80 2.59
N LYS A 191 -26.08 -1.41 1.32
CA LYS A 191 -24.92 -1.03 0.51
C LYS A 191 -24.11 0.11 1.13
N ALA A 192 -24.67 0.82 2.11
CA ALA A 192 -23.94 1.81 2.88
C ALA A 192 -22.82 1.18 3.76
N LEU A 193 -22.93 -0.11 4.13
CA LEU A 193 -21.79 -0.87 4.69
C LEU A 193 -20.71 -1.16 3.64
N GLU A 194 -21.06 -1.28 2.35
CA GLU A 194 -20.09 -1.49 1.26
C GLU A 194 -19.25 -0.24 0.98
N ASN A 195 -19.88 0.94 1.08
CA ASN A 195 -19.24 2.24 0.82
C ASN A 195 -18.56 2.85 2.06
N GLU A 196 -18.48 2.11 3.17
CA GLU A 196 -17.92 2.51 4.47
C GLU A 196 -18.52 3.79 5.11
N ARG A 197 -19.61 4.30 4.53
CA ARG A 197 -20.22 5.58 4.89
C ARG A 197 -21.72 5.49 4.79
N VAL A 198 -22.41 5.91 5.85
CA VAL A 198 -23.87 5.94 5.92
C VAL A 198 -24.34 7.32 6.34
N ALA A 199 -25.45 7.77 5.78
CA ALA A 199 -26.12 8.99 6.24
C ALA A 199 -26.41 8.90 7.74
N VAL A 200 -26.05 9.95 8.49
CA VAL A 200 -26.28 10.05 9.95
C VAL A 200 -27.73 9.74 10.30
N LYS A 201 -28.68 10.27 9.51
CA LYS A 201 -30.12 9.99 9.69
C LYS A 201 -30.45 8.49 9.68
N LYS A 202 -29.85 7.73 8.77
CA LYS A 202 -30.13 6.30 8.63
C LYS A 202 -29.48 5.49 9.76
N GLU A 203 -28.26 5.85 10.13
CA GLU A 203 -27.57 5.24 11.28
C GLU A 203 -28.28 5.55 12.60
N LEU A 204 -28.83 6.76 12.78
CA LEU A 204 -29.63 7.12 13.96
C LEU A 204 -30.91 6.30 14.07
N VAL A 205 -31.66 6.15 12.97
CA VAL A 205 -32.86 5.31 12.94
C VAL A 205 -32.52 3.86 13.28
N HIS A 206 -31.38 3.36 12.77
CA HIS A 206 -30.89 2.03 13.12
C HIS A 206 -30.51 1.94 14.60
N PHE A 207 -29.80 2.94 15.13
CA PHE A 207 -29.38 2.99 16.52
C PHE A 207 -30.56 3.06 17.49
N GLU A 208 -31.61 3.83 17.16
CA GLU A 208 -32.84 3.89 17.94
C GLU A 208 -33.52 2.52 18.05
N LYS A 209 -33.63 1.79 16.93
CA LYS A 209 -34.16 0.42 16.93
C LYS A 209 -33.32 -0.52 17.79
N TYR A 210 -31.99 -0.35 17.77
CA TYR A 210 -31.08 -1.13 18.58
C TYR A 210 -31.27 -0.85 20.09
N VAL A 211 -31.33 0.42 20.50
CA VAL A 211 -31.57 0.78 21.91
C VAL A 211 -32.93 0.27 22.37
N HIS A 212 -33.95 0.38 21.52
CA HIS A 212 -35.29 -0.13 21.81
C HIS A 212 -35.32 -1.65 21.99
N LEU A 213 -34.68 -2.40 21.08
CA LEU A 213 -34.54 -3.85 21.22
C LEU A 213 -33.85 -4.21 22.55
N ARG A 214 -32.79 -3.49 22.90
CA ARG A 214 -32.04 -3.76 24.12
C ARG A 214 -32.84 -3.46 25.39
N ALA A 215 -33.64 -2.40 25.39
CA ALA A 215 -34.56 -2.08 26.48
C ALA A 215 -35.65 -3.16 26.66
N LEU A 216 -36.09 -3.81 25.57
CA LEU A 216 -37.05 -4.93 25.66
C LEU A 216 -36.39 -6.21 26.20
N LEU A 217 -35.16 -6.50 25.80
CA LEU A 217 -34.47 -7.74 26.16
C LEU A 217 -33.85 -7.72 27.57
N ILE A 218 -33.59 -6.54 28.14
CA ILE A 218 -32.91 -6.38 29.42
C ILE A 218 -33.80 -5.55 30.35
N ALA A 219 -34.39 -6.20 31.36
CA ALA A 219 -35.29 -5.56 32.31
C ALA A 219 -34.61 -4.47 33.18
N THR A 220 -33.32 -4.64 33.48
CA THR A 220 -32.49 -3.67 34.21
C THR A 220 -31.04 -3.74 33.73
N PRO A 221 -30.37 -2.61 33.48
CA PRO A 221 -30.83 -1.23 33.71
C PRO A 221 -31.69 -0.68 32.56
N HIS A 222 -32.57 0.28 32.85
CA HIS A 222 -33.36 0.94 31.80
C HIS A 222 -32.48 1.86 30.95
N LEU A 223 -32.60 1.72 29.64
CA LEU A 223 -31.87 2.50 28.65
C LEU A 223 -32.76 3.62 28.14
N HIS A 224 -32.35 4.87 28.38
CA HIS A 224 -33.06 6.05 27.88
C HIS A 224 -32.25 6.73 26.79
N LEU A 225 -32.76 6.73 25.56
CA LEU A 225 -32.15 7.43 24.44
C LEU A 225 -32.72 8.86 24.33
N ARG A 226 -31.82 9.85 24.28
CA ARG A 226 -32.16 11.24 23.97
C ARG A 226 -31.31 11.73 22.81
N VAL A 227 -31.95 12.10 21.71
CA VAL A 227 -31.27 12.72 20.56
C VAL A 227 -31.53 14.22 20.59
N THR A 228 -30.46 15.01 20.50
CA THR A 228 -30.52 16.49 20.52
C THR A 228 -29.66 17.08 19.40
N GLY A 229 -30.13 18.17 18.81
CA GLY A 229 -29.47 18.85 17.69
C GLY A 229 -30.29 18.80 16.39
N GLU A 230 -29.81 19.52 15.37
CA GLU A 230 -30.46 19.59 14.04
C GLU A 230 -30.05 18.40 13.16
N GLU A 231 -30.98 17.92 12.31
CA GLU A 231 -30.70 16.82 11.37
C GLU A 231 -29.57 17.22 10.40
N HIS A 232 -28.41 16.57 10.52
CA HIS A 232 -27.27 16.83 9.66
C HIS A 232 -27.22 15.86 8.46
N PRO A 233 -26.99 16.33 7.21
CA PRO A 233 -26.83 15.47 6.02
C PRO A 233 -25.47 14.75 5.95
N GLY A 234 -24.78 14.60 7.09
CA GLY A 234 -23.41 14.09 7.16
C GLY A 234 -23.35 12.58 6.97
N LEU A 235 -22.15 12.08 6.67
CA LEU A 235 -21.87 10.65 6.60
C LEU A 235 -21.06 10.22 7.83
N ILE A 236 -21.38 9.06 8.39
CA ILE A 236 -20.63 8.42 9.47
C ILE A 236 -20.31 6.97 9.15
N ALA A 237 -19.38 6.39 9.90
CA ALA A 237 -19.09 4.98 9.76
C ALA A 237 -20.30 4.15 10.23
N PRO A 238 -20.69 3.10 9.48
CA PRO A 238 -21.81 2.23 9.86
C PRO A 238 -21.56 1.55 11.19
N LEU A 239 -22.62 1.36 11.98
CA LEU A 239 -22.63 0.66 13.28
C LEU A 239 -21.75 1.29 14.36
N GLN A 240 -21.19 2.47 14.12
CA GLN A 240 -20.25 3.11 15.04
C GLN A 240 -20.92 3.47 16.37
N LEU A 241 -22.18 3.94 16.33
CA LEU A 241 -22.93 4.28 17.54
C LEU A 241 -23.21 3.04 18.39
N GLN A 242 -23.61 1.95 17.74
CA GLN A 242 -23.86 0.67 18.40
C GLN A 242 -22.58 0.12 19.05
N GLN A 243 -21.45 0.13 18.33
CA GLN A 243 -20.17 -0.38 18.84
C GLN A 243 -19.69 0.39 20.07
N LEU A 244 -19.65 1.73 20.00
CA LEU A 244 -19.22 2.57 21.12
C LEU A 244 -20.15 2.45 22.33
N THR A 245 -21.45 2.29 22.07
CA THR A 245 -22.43 2.05 23.12
C THR A 245 -22.16 0.71 23.82
N GLU A 246 -21.91 -0.37 23.08
CA GLU A 246 -21.57 -1.67 23.66
C GLU A 246 -20.26 -1.66 24.45
N GLU A 247 -19.23 -1.01 23.92
CA GLU A 247 -17.94 -0.84 24.61
C GLU A 247 -18.10 -0.08 25.92
N SER A 248 -18.88 1.00 25.90
CA SER A 248 -19.18 1.80 27.09
C SER A 248 -19.99 0.99 28.11
N LEU A 249 -20.97 0.21 27.65
CA LEU A 249 -21.80 -0.62 28.50
C LEU A 249 -21.03 -1.77 29.17
N GLN A 250 -19.97 -2.28 28.54
CA GLN A 250 -19.06 -3.25 29.19
C GLN A 250 -18.19 -2.63 30.30
N GLN A 251 -17.95 -1.31 30.25
CA GLN A 251 -17.17 -0.61 31.28
C GLN A 251 -17.99 -0.32 32.54
N PHE A 252 -19.31 -0.21 32.40
CA PHE A 252 -20.23 -0.07 33.52
C PHE A 252 -20.35 -1.39 34.29
N LYS A 253 -19.77 -1.43 35.50
CA LYS A 253 -19.75 -2.61 36.38
C LYS A 253 -21.04 -2.82 37.17
N ASP A 254 -21.82 -1.77 37.36
CA ASP A 254 -23.09 -1.80 38.11
C ASP A 254 -24.26 -2.01 37.14
N THR A 255 -24.86 -3.20 37.17
CA THR A 255 -25.94 -3.61 36.25
C THR A 255 -27.34 -3.10 36.66
N THR A 256 -27.44 -2.28 37.70
CA THR A 256 -28.74 -1.95 38.34
C THR A 256 -29.15 -0.48 38.22
N ALA A 257 -28.27 0.40 37.74
CA ALA A 257 -28.55 1.83 37.62
C ALA A 257 -28.88 2.21 36.17
N ASP A 258 -29.94 2.99 35.99
CA ASP A 258 -30.40 3.47 34.69
C ASP A 258 -29.30 4.21 33.91
N ILE A 259 -29.31 4.00 32.59
CA ILE A 259 -28.27 4.50 31.70
C ILE A 259 -28.92 5.45 30.69
N ASN A 260 -28.51 6.72 30.74
CA ASN A 260 -28.96 7.72 29.77
C ASN A 260 -27.93 7.81 28.64
N ILE A 261 -28.40 7.58 27.42
CA ILE A 261 -27.63 7.72 26.19
C ILE A 261 -28.08 9.01 25.52
N THR A 262 -27.22 10.02 25.51
CA THR A 262 -27.48 11.28 24.82
C THR A 262 -26.63 11.36 23.56
N VAL A 263 -27.28 11.58 22.42
CA VAL A 263 -26.61 11.86 21.16
C VAL A 263 -26.78 13.35 20.86
N GLU A 264 -25.68 14.09 20.87
CA GLU A 264 -25.63 15.51 20.53
C GLU A 264 -25.06 15.68 19.11
N MET A 265 -25.82 16.33 18.24
CA MET A 265 -25.41 16.63 16.87
C MET A 265 -25.01 18.10 16.75
N ASN A 266 -23.76 18.34 16.38
CA ASN A 266 -23.23 19.65 15.99
C ASN A 266 -22.91 19.69 14.48
N THR A 267 -22.63 20.89 13.95
CA THR A 267 -22.36 21.13 12.52
C THR A 267 -21.21 20.32 11.93
N HIS A 268 -20.26 19.82 12.73
CA HIS A 268 -19.10 19.06 12.24
C HIS A 268 -18.78 17.79 13.04
N GLU A 269 -19.47 17.58 14.17
CA GLU A 269 -19.18 16.49 15.10
C GLU A 269 -20.48 15.93 15.67
N LEU A 270 -20.50 14.62 15.89
CA LEU A 270 -21.53 13.94 16.64
C LEU A 270 -20.91 13.46 17.96
N ALA A 271 -21.47 13.89 19.09
CA ALA A 271 -21.02 13.46 20.41
C ALA A 271 -22.01 12.43 20.98
N LEU A 272 -21.48 11.30 21.42
CA LEU A 272 -22.22 10.25 22.13
C LEU A 272 -21.82 10.31 23.60
N LEU A 273 -22.78 10.64 24.46
CA LEU A 273 -22.62 10.78 25.90
C LEU A 273 -23.42 9.66 26.59
N LEU A 274 -22.74 8.79 27.32
CA LEU A 274 -23.39 7.81 28.19
C LEU A 274 -23.16 8.20 29.63
N THR A 275 -24.23 8.39 30.38
CA THR A 275 -24.17 8.74 31.81
C THR A 275 -24.86 7.68 32.63
N GLN A 276 -24.15 7.14 33.63
CA GLN A 276 -24.67 6.25 34.64
C GLN A 276 -24.24 6.75 36.02
N ARG A 277 -25.18 7.21 36.84
CA ARG A 277 -24.92 7.90 38.12
C ARG A 277 -23.86 9.01 37.96
N ASP A 278 -22.65 8.79 38.46
CA ASP A 278 -21.54 9.75 38.49
C ASP A 278 -20.49 9.52 37.38
N ILE A 279 -20.65 8.48 36.56
CA ILE A 279 -19.72 8.14 35.48
C ILE A 279 -20.32 8.63 34.15
N ALA A 280 -19.60 9.54 33.50
CA ALA A 280 -19.92 10.02 32.16
C ALA A 280 -18.83 9.60 31.17
N LEU A 281 -19.21 8.86 30.14
CA LEU A 281 -18.34 8.48 29.02
C LEU A 281 -18.75 9.29 27.79
N ALA A 282 -17.82 10.06 27.25
CA ALA A 282 -18.04 10.93 26.11
C ALA A 282 -17.19 10.48 24.92
N HIS A 283 -17.84 10.17 23.80
CA HIS A 283 -17.19 9.81 22.56
C HIS A 283 -17.49 10.87 21.50
N LYS A 284 -16.44 11.39 20.85
CA LYS A 284 -16.56 12.32 19.73
C LYS A 284 -16.39 11.60 18.42
N ILE A 285 -17.37 11.71 17.54
CA ILE A 285 -17.42 11.10 16.22
C ILE A 285 -17.33 12.21 15.18
N LYS A 286 -16.31 12.15 14.32
CA LYS A 286 -16.15 13.11 13.23
C LYS A 286 -17.12 12.78 12.10
N LEU A 287 -17.83 13.80 11.63
CA LEU A 287 -18.69 13.68 10.46
C LEU A 287 -17.85 13.80 9.19
N TYR A 288 -18.15 12.98 8.19
CA TYR A 288 -17.62 13.12 6.84
C TYR A 288 -18.59 13.94 6.00
N ALA A 289 -18.05 14.89 5.24
CA ALA A 289 -18.76 15.57 4.17
C ALA A 289 -18.90 14.67 2.93
#